data_AF-A0A645JEW5-F1
#
_entry.id   AF-A0A645JEW5-F1
#
_cell.length_a   1.000
_cell.length_b   1.000
_cell.length_c   1.000
_cell.angle_alpha   90.00
_cell.angle_beta   90.00
_cell.angle_gamma   90.00
#
_symmetry.space_group_name_H-M   'P 1'
#
loop_
_entity.id
_entity.type
_entity.pdbx_description
1 polymer ?
#
loop_
_entity_poly.entity_id
_entity_poly.type
_entity_poly.pdbx_seq_one_letter_code
_entity_poly.pdbx_strand_id
1 'polypeptide(L)'
;MLEIAGNALALLKNDLYVDKYDEIIAILEELKQYTVYHFDSEEAYMLSIGYKKFLSHKVEHVAFMDKINSIDLNAIDRNQDQSILSILDFVVSWIDDHILKKDKLIGND
;
A
#
# COMPACT_ATOMS: atom_id res chain seq x y z
N MET A 1 1.78 -3.40 6.53
CA MET A 1 2.04 -2.18 5.71
C MET A 1 3.21 -1.32 6.20
N LEU A 2 3.28 -0.91 7.48
CA LEU A 2 4.44 -0.13 7.98
C LEU A 2 5.78 -0.89 7.85
N GLU A 3 5.76 -2.19 8.12
CA GLU A 3 6.93 -3.07 7.92
C GLU A 3 7.37 -3.13 6.46
N ILE A 4 6.42 -3.29 5.53
CA ILE A 4 6.66 -3.26 4.07
C ILE A 4 7.30 -1.94 3.63
N ALA A 5 6.82 -0.81 4.15
CA ALA A 5 7.43 0.49 3.91
C ALA A 5 8.86 0.58 4.48
N GLY A 6 9.11 -0.02 5.64
CA GLY A 6 10.44 -0.16 6.23
C GLY A 6 11.39 -0.97 5.34
N ASN A 7 10.91 -2.10 4.81
CA ASN A 7 11.67 -2.96 3.89
C ASN A 7 12.01 -2.22 2.59
N ALA A 8 11.05 -1.49 2.02
CA ALA A 8 11.29 -0.64 0.84
C ALA A 8 12.35 0.44 1.10
N LEU A 9 12.27 1.13 2.25
CA LEU A 9 13.27 2.11 2.63
C LEU A 9 14.66 1.49 2.84
N ALA A 10 14.73 0.30 3.43
CA ALA A 10 15.98 -0.42 3.63
C ALA A 10 16.61 -0.83 2.28
N LEU A 11 15.81 -1.35 1.34
CA LEU A 11 16.25 -1.71 0.00
C LEU A 11 16.72 -0.48 -0.80
N LEU A 12 16.00 0.64 -0.70
CA LEU A 12 16.39 1.90 -1.33
C LEU A 12 17.78 2.35 -0.84
N LYS A 13 18.03 2.31 0.47
CA LYS A 13 19.31 2.72 1.09
C LYS A 13 20.44 1.70 0.95
N ASN A 14 20.20 0.55 0.33
CA ASN A 14 21.19 -0.50 0.24
C ASN A 14 22.04 -0.35 -1.03
N ASP A 15 23.21 0.27 -0.87
CA ASP A 15 24.18 0.50 -1.95
C ASP A 15 24.90 -0.78 -2.41
N LEU A 16 24.70 -1.93 -1.73
CA LEU A 16 25.30 -3.21 -2.12
C LEU A 16 24.49 -3.94 -3.19
N TYR A 17 23.20 -3.62 -3.33
CA TYR A 17 22.38 -4.17 -4.42
C TYR A 17 22.65 -3.37 -5.69
N VAL A 18 23.32 -4.02 -6.64
CA VAL A 18 23.51 -3.49 -8.00
C VAL A 18 22.23 -3.59 -8.83
N ASP A 19 21.42 -4.61 -8.54
CA ASP A 19 20.10 -4.82 -9.13
C ASP A 19 19.10 -5.13 -7.99
N LYS A 20 18.10 -4.27 -7.86
CA LYS A 20 17.03 -4.32 -6.84
C LYS A 20 15.70 -4.78 -7.45
N TYR A 21 15.64 -5.12 -8.74
CA TYR A 21 14.37 -5.38 -9.43
C TYR A 21 13.53 -6.46 -8.74
N ASP A 22 14.09 -7.65 -8.54
CA ASP A 22 13.38 -8.79 -7.95
C ASP A 22 12.85 -8.47 -6.54
N GLU A 23 13.63 -7.75 -5.75
CA GLU A 23 13.27 -7.32 -4.41
C GLU A 23 12.14 -6.27 -4.44
N ILE A 24 12.16 -5.33 -5.40
CA ILE A 24 11.05 -4.38 -5.60
C ILE A 24 9.77 -5.13 -5.98
N ILE A 25 9.85 -6.12 -6.86
CA ILE A 25 8.70 -6.94 -7.24
C ILE A 25 8.15 -7.72 -6.03
N ALA A 26 9.03 -8.30 -5.21
CA ALA A 26 8.63 -9.01 -4.00
C ALA A 26 7.89 -8.09 -3.01
N ILE A 27 8.40 -6.87 -2.79
CA ILE A 27 7.76 -5.86 -1.94
C ILE A 27 6.38 -5.45 -2.48
N LEU A 28 6.26 -5.27 -3.80
CA LEU A 28 4.99 -4.92 -4.43
C LEU A 28 3.94 -6.02 -4.29
N GLU A 29 4.35 -7.28 -4.47
CA GLU A 29 3.46 -8.42 -4.29
C GLU A 29 3.04 -8.58 -2.82
N GLU A 30 3.96 -8.42 -1.88
CA GLU A 30 3.65 -8.43 -0.44
C GLU A 30 2.66 -7.31 -0.08
N LEU A 31 2.89 -6.08 -0.59
CA LEU A 31 2.00 -4.95 -0.40
C LEU A 31 0.58 -5.25 -0.92
N LYS A 32 0.48 -5.83 -2.12
CA LYS A 32 -0.79 -6.20 -2.74
C LYS A 32 -1.53 -7.26 -1.94
N GLN A 33 -0.85 -8.32 -1.52
CA GLN A 33 -1.46 -9.39 -0.74
C GLN A 33 -1.95 -8.89 0.63
N TYR A 34 -1.11 -8.10 1.31
CA TYR A 34 -1.45 -7.54 2.61
C TYR A 34 -2.64 -6.57 2.52
N THR A 35 -2.68 -5.72 1.50
CA THR A 35 -3.76 -4.74 1.32
C THR A 35 -5.09 -5.38 1.01
N VAL A 36 -5.12 -6.42 0.16
CA VAL A 36 -6.34 -7.21 -0.08
C VAL A 36 -6.86 -7.81 1.23
N TYR A 37 -6.00 -8.49 2.00
CA TYR A 37 -6.39 -9.07 3.28
C TYR A 37 -6.93 -8.02 4.28
N HIS A 38 -6.23 -6.88 4.40
CA HIS A 38 -6.61 -5.78 5.28
C HIS A 38 -7.97 -5.20 4.89
N PHE A 39 -8.14 -4.82 3.63
CA PHE A 39 -9.38 -4.23 3.11
C PHE A 39 -10.56 -5.19 3.23
N ASP A 40 -10.39 -6.48 2.89
CA ASP A 40 -11.47 -7.47 3.01
C ASP A 40 -11.92 -7.62 4.47
N SER A 41 -10.97 -7.66 5.40
CA SER A 41 -11.26 -7.77 6.84
C SER A 41 -11.99 -6.55 7.38
N GLU A 42 -11.52 -5.36 7.00
CA GLU A 42 -12.08 -4.08 7.40
C GLU A 42 -13.47 -3.84 6.81
N GLU A 43 -13.66 -4.15 5.52
CA GLU A 43 -14.95 -4.05 4.84
C GLU A 43 -15.98 -5.01 5.44
N ALA A 44 -15.60 -6.25 5.73
CA ALA A 44 -16.46 -7.20 6.43
C ALA A 44 -16.88 -6.67 7.80
N TYR A 45 -15.95 -6.08 8.55
CA TYR A 45 -16.24 -5.47 9.84
C TYR A 45 -17.17 -4.26 9.72
N MET A 46 -16.88 -3.32 8.81
CA MET A 46 -17.71 -2.15 8.52
C MET A 46 -19.16 -2.53 8.18
N LEU A 47 -19.34 -3.56 7.36
CA LEU A 47 -20.66 -4.09 7.02
C LEU A 47 -21.37 -4.68 8.26
N SER A 48 -20.65 -5.43 9.09
CA SER A 48 -21.20 -6.08 10.28
C SER A 48 -21.75 -5.09 11.32
N ILE A 49 -21.14 -3.90 11.42
CA ILE A 49 -21.55 -2.84 12.35
C ILE A 49 -22.44 -1.77 11.69
N GLY A 50 -22.75 -1.91 10.39
CA GLY A 50 -23.56 -0.92 9.65
C GLY A 50 -22.88 0.45 9.54
N TYR A 51 -21.56 0.48 9.34
CA TYR A 51 -20.79 1.72 9.26
C TYR A 51 -21.28 2.64 8.14
N LYS A 52 -21.72 3.86 8.50
CA LYS A 52 -22.44 4.77 7.60
C LYS A 52 -21.61 5.21 6.39
N LYS A 53 -20.28 5.26 6.52
CA LYS A 53 -19.36 5.71 5.48
C LYS A 53 -18.74 4.56 4.67
N PHE A 54 -19.29 3.34 4.77
CA PHE A 54 -18.77 2.15 4.09
C PHE A 54 -18.49 2.38 2.59
N LEU A 55 -19.46 2.92 1.84
CA LEU A 55 -19.31 3.08 0.39
C LEU A 55 -18.18 4.05 0.02
N SER A 56 -18.09 5.20 0.70
CA SER A 56 -17.00 6.15 0.46
C SER A 56 -15.64 5.57 0.85
N HIS A 57 -15.58 4.80 1.93
CA HIS A 57 -14.34 4.17 2.39
C HIS A 57 -13.86 3.11 1.38
N LYS A 58 -14.78 2.25 0.91
CA LYS A 58 -14.50 1.24 -0.13
C LYS A 58 -14.03 1.84 -1.46
N VAL A 59 -14.52 3.02 -1.84
CA VAL A 59 -14.01 3.71 -3.05
C VAL A 59 -12.52 4.03 -2.93
N GLU A 60 -12.05 4.39 -1.74
CA GLU A 60 -10.63 4.66 -1.50
C GLU A 60 -9.81 3.37 -1.59
N HIS A 61 -10.30 2.25 -1.03
CA HIS A 61 -9.65 0.94 -1.17
C HIS A 61 -9.49 0.54 -2.64
N VAL A 62 -10.56 0.69 -3.43
CA VAL A 62 -10.52 0.40 -4.87
C VAL A 62 -9.49 1.28 -5.57
N ALA A 63 -9.48 2.59 -5.28
CA ALA A 63 -8.51 3.51 -5.87
C ALA A 63 -7.06 3.17 -5.49
N PHE A 64 -6.81 2.73 -4.25
CA PHE A 64 -5.51 2.23 -3.83
C PHE A 64 -5.08 1.01 -4.64
N MET A 65 -5.97 0.02 -4.77
CA MET A 65 -5.67 -1.19 -5.53
C MET A 65 -5.44 -0.91 -7.02
N ASP A 66 -6.22 -0.02 -7.62
CA ASP A 66 -6.03 0.41 -9.01
C ASP A 66 -4.66 1.09 -9.20
N LYS A 67 -4.24 1.92 -8.24
CA LYS A 67 -2.93 2.55 -8.26
C LYS A 67 -1.78 1.53 -8.18
N ILE A 68 -1.87 0.54 -7.29
CA ILE A 68 -0.87 -0.53 -7.19
C ILE A 68 -0.83 -1.39 -8.45
N ASN A 69 -2.00 -1.79 -8.97
CA ASN A 69 -2.09 -2.63 -10.17
C ASN A 69 -1.67 -1.91 -11.47
N SER A 70 -1.60 -0.58 -11.46
CA SER A 70 -1.18 0.23 -12.61
C SER A 70 0.31 0.60 -12.63
N ILE A 71 1.09 0.09 -11.67
CA ILE A 71 2.54 0.31 -11.64
C ILE A 71 3.19 -0.34 -12.88
N ASP A 72 3.92 0.45 -13.67
CA ASP A 72 4.63 -0.03 -14.86
C ASP A 72 5.91 -0.76 -14.47
N LEU A 73 5.91 -2.08 -14.59
CA LEU A 73 7.08 -2.93 -14.30
C LEU A 73 8.29 -2.60 -15.18
N ASN A 74 8.08 -2.08 -16.40
CA ASN A 74 9.20 -1.63 -17.24
C ASN A 74 9.80 -0.32 -16.72
N ALA A 75 9.02 0.52 -16.03
CA ALA A 75 9.55 1.73 -15.40
C ALA A 75 10.45 1.38 -14.20
N ILE A 76 10.09 0.32 -13.47
CA ILE A 76 10.91 -0.23 -12.38
C ILE A 76 12.27 -0.65 -12.91
N ASP A 77 12.30 -1.46 -13.97
CA ASP A 77 13.54 -1.94 -14.58
C ASP A 77 14.46 -0.80 -15.04
N ARG A 78 13.86 0.25 -15.64
CA ARG A 78 14.61 1.43 -16.12
C ARG A 78 15.19 2.31 -15.01
N ASN A 79 14.50 2.45 -13.88
CA ASN A 79 14.93 3.30 -12.77
C ASN A 79 14.40 2.79 -11.42
N GLN A 80 15.16 1.87 -10.83
CA GLN A 80 14.78 1.13 -9.64
C GLN A 80 14.67 2.02 -8.40
N ASP A 81 15.67 2.87 -8.14
CA ASP A 81 15.69 3.76 -6.97
C ASP A 81 14.55 4.79 -7.02
N GLN A 82 14.27 5.38 -8.19
CA GLN A 82 13.13 6.28 -8.32
C GLN A 82 11.80 5.53 -8.13
N SER A 83 11.71 4.31 -8.65
CA SER A 83 10.48 3.52 -8.56
C SER A 83 10.18 3.11 -7.12
N ILE A 84 11.18 2.60 -6.39
CA ILE A 84 11.00 2.24 -4.98
C ILE A 84 10.73 3.46 -4.10
N LEU A 85 11.35 4.61 -4.38
CA LEU A 85 11.03 5.85 -3.69
C LEU A 85 9.57 6.27 -3.91
N SER A 86 9.09 6.22 -5.16
CA SER A 86 7.69 6.55 -5.47
C SER A 86 6.69 5.57 -4.86
N ILE A 87 7.03 4.29 -4.76
CA ILE A 87 6.23 3.28 -4.05
C ILE A 87 6.20 3.61 -2.55
N LEU A 88 7.36 3.92 -1.96
CA LEU A 88 7.48 4.27 -0.54
C LEU A 88 6.64 5.51 -0.20
N ASP A 89 6.77 6.59 -0.98
CA ASP A 89 6.01 7.82 -0.79
C ASP A 89 4.51 7.55 -0.84
N PHE A 90 4.05 6.76 -1.82
CA PHE A 90 2.65 6.37 -1.94
C PHE A 90 2.14 5.60 -0.71
N VAL A 91 2.90 4.60 -0.26
CA VAL A 91 2.52 3.77 0.91
C VAL A 91 2.50 4.61 2.19
N VAL A 92 3.49 5.47 2.40
CA VAL A 92 3.56 6.33 3.60
C VAL A 92 2.40 7.33 3.61
N SER A 93 2.11 7.97 2.48
CA SER A 93 0.94 8.84 2.37
C SER A 93 -0.37 8.11 2.64
N TRP A 94 -0.53 6.88 2.13
CA TRP A 94 -1.72 6.07 2.43
C TRP A 94 -1.85 5.74 3.92
N ILE A 95 -0.76 5.36 4.57
CA ILE A 95 -0.76 5.10 6.02
C ILE A 95 -1.23 6.34 6.79
N ASP A 96 -0.71 7.53 6.46
CA ASP A 96 -1.09 8.76 7.16
C ASP A 96 -2.54 9.18 6.86
N ASP A 97 -2.92 9.23 5.58
CA ASP A 97 -4.19 9.83 5.16
C ASP A 97 -5.39 8.90 5.30
N HIS A 98 -5.18 7.59 5.20
CA HIS A 98 -6.22 6.59 5.27
C HIS A 98 -6.19 5.89 6.63
N ILE A 99 -5.12 5.13 6.92
CA ILE A 99 -5.08 4.28 8.13
C ILE A 99 -5.15 5.11 9.41
N LEU A 100 -4.34 6.17 9.51
CA LEU A 100 -4.28 6.95 10.74
C LEU A 100 -5.45 7.92 10.94
N LYS A 101 -6.20 8.26 9.88
CA LYS A 101 -7.27 9.28 9.92
C LYS A 101 -8.68 8.72 9.70
N LYS A 102 -8.85 7.66 8.91
CA LYS A 102 -10.14 7.12 8.48
C LYS A 102 -10.45 5.79 9.15
N ASP A 103 -9.52 4.82 9.11
CA ASP A 103 -9.72 3.51 9.74
C ASP A 103 -9.95 3.66 11.24
N LYS A 104 -9.24 4.60 11.88
CA LYS A 104 -9.43 4.92 13.31
C LYS A 104 -10.82 5.43 13.67
N LEU A 105 -11.63 5.88 12.71
CA LEU A 105 -13.01 6.32 12.95
C LEU A 105 -14.00 5.15 12.88
N ILE A 106 -13.60 4.00 12.33
CA ILE A 106 -14.47 2.83 12.24
C ILE A 106 -14.76 2.31 13.65
N GLY A 107 -16.04 2.08 13.95
CA GLY A 107 -16.49 1.64 15.28
C GLY A 107 -16.58 2.76 16.32
N ASN A 108 -16.22 4.00 15.98
CA ASN A 108 -16.38 5.19 16.82
C ASN A 108 -17.54 6.10 16.35
N ASP A 109 -18.36 5.62 15.42
CA ASP A 109 -19.52 6.31 14.80
C ASP A 109 -20.86 6.01 15.51
#